data_AF-A0AAD0TT40-F1
#
_entry.id   AF-A0AAD0TT40-F1
#
_cell.length_a   1.000
_cell.length_b   1.000
_cell.length_c   1.000
_cell.angle_alpha   90.00
_cell.angle_beta   90.00
_cell.angle_gamma   90.00
#
_symmetry.space_group_name_H-M   'P 1'
#
loop_
_entity.id
_entity.type
_entity.pdbx_description
1 polymer ?
#
loop_
_entity_poly.entity_id
_entity_poly.type
_entity_poly.pdbx_seq_one_letter_code
_entity_poly.pdbx_strand_id
1 'polypeptide(L)'
;MLLLKLLKAHFKNQKILLKSSITLFETIVSLLILMVIVGGFLKIPYNNYEDEELFNRLNELENSFATKDYRYFLKQEEFLKIIKDGKEEIVKVDKYSFKNEKINVFKYEK
;
A
#
# COMPACT_ATOMS: atom_id res chain seq x y z
N MET A 1 17.40 -69.20 -11.41
CA MET A 1 16.32 -68.43 -10.70
C MET A 1 16.86 -67.25 -9.86
N LEU A 2 17.96 -67.41 -9.12
CA LEU A 2 18.59 -66.36 -8.29
C LEU A 2 19.04 -65.12 -9.09
N LEU A 3 19.70 -65.31 -10.23
CA LEU A 3 20.23 -64.23 -11.06
C LEU A 3 19.12 -63.31 -11.62
N LEU A 4 17.97 -63.89 -11.99
CA LEU A 4 16.79 -63.14 -12.43
C LEU A 4 16.17 -62.31 -11.30
N LYS A 5 16.18 -62.82 -10.05
CA LYS A 5 15.70 -62.07 -8.88
C LYS A 5 16.60 -60.87 -8.59
N LEU A 6 17.93 -61.05 -8.66
CA LEU A 6 18.91 -59.97 -8.48
C LEU A 6 18.76 -58.89 -9.55
N LEU A 7 18.61 -59.29 -10.82
CA LEU A 7 18.40 -58.35 -11.92
C LEU A 7 17.11 -57.53 -11.75
N LYS A 8 16.00 -58.17 -11.37
CA LYS A 8 14.72 -57.48 -11.07
C LYS A 8 14.84 -56.50 -9.90
N ALA A 9 15.56 -56.87 -8.84
CA ALA A 9 15.81 -56.00 -7.70
C ALA A 9 16.64 -54.76 -8.10
N HIS A 10 17.67 -54.95 -8.91
CA HIS A 10 18.51 -53.87 -9.43
C HIS A 10 17.69 -52.87 -10.26
N PHE A 11 16.88 -53.34 -11.21
CA PHE A 11 16.00 -52.46 -12.00
C PHE A 11 14.96 -51.73 -11.14
N LYS A 12 14.42 -52.37 -10.10
CA LYS A 12 13.50 -51.73 -9.15
C LYS A 12 14.20 -50.61 -8.38
N ASN A 13 15.42 -50.85 -7.88
CA ASN A 13 16.20 -49.86 -7.16
C ASN A 13 16.58 -48.67 -8.05
N GLN A 14 16.97 -48.92 -9.30
CA GLN A 14 17.24 -47.83 -10.25
C GLN A 14 16.00 -46.98 -10.54
N LYS A 15 14.81 -47.58 -10.66
CA LYS A 15 13.56 -46.83 -10.81
C LYS A 15 13.24 -45.96 -9.58
N ILE A 16 13.50 -46.48 -8.38
CA ILE A 16 13.31 -45.73 -7.13
C ILE A 16 14.28 -44.54 -7.06
N LEU A 17 15.54 -44.76 -7.39
CA LEU A 17 16.56 -43.69 -7.44
C LEU A 17 16.17 -42.62 -8.46
N LEU A 18 15.77 -43.01 -9.67
CA LEU A 18 15.33 -42.06 -10.70
C LEU A 18 14.13 -41.23 -10.23
N LYS A 19 13.13 -41.89 -9.62
CA LYS A 19 11.94 -41.20 -9.07
C LYS A 19 12.34 -40.20 -7.98
N SER A 20 13.21 -40.61 -7.06
CA SER A 20 13.71 -39.73 -6.00
C SER A 20 14.47 -38.53 -6.54
N SER A 21 15.30 -38.71 -7.56
CA SER A 21 16.05 -37.61 -8.20
C SER A 21 15.13 -36.60 -8.89
N ILE A 22 14.06 -37.07 -9.55
CA ILE A 22 13.05 -36.19 -10.16
C ILE A 22 12.32 -35.39 -9.09
N THR A 23 11.89 -36.03 -8.01
CA THR A 23 11.24 -35.34 -6.88
C THR A 23 12.15 -34.30 -6.24
N LEU A 24 13.44 -34.60 -6.07
CA LEU A 24 14.42 -33.64 -5.56
C LEU A 24 14.58 -32.44 -6.50
N PHE A 25 14.68 -32.69 -7.80
CA PHE A 25 14.77 -31.62 -8.80
C PHE A 25 13.52 -30.72 -8.77
N GLU A 26 12.33 -31.31 -8.76
CA GLU A 26 11.06 -30.58 -8.64
C GLU A 26 11.03 -29.72 -7.38
N THR A 27 11.46 -30.28 -6.24
CA THR A 27 11.52 -29.55 -4.96
C THR A 27 12.45 -28.35 -5.04
N ILE A 28 13.63 -28.49 -5.65
CA ILE A 28 14.58 -27.39 -5.84
C ILE A 28 13.98 -26.29 -6.72
N VAL A 29 13.33 -26.67 -7.82
CA VAL A 29 12.65 -25.72 -8.72
C VAL A 29 11.52 -25.00 -8.00
N SER A 30 10.70 -25.70 -7.22
CA SER A 30 9.63 -25.08 -6.42
C SER A 30 10.17 -24.08 -5.40
N LEU A 31 11.27 -24.41 -4.70
CA LEU A 31 11.91 -23.50 -3.75
C LEU A 31 12.47 -22.25 -4.44
N LEU A 32 13.08 -22.39 -5.62
CA LEU A 32 13.58 -21.25 -6.40
C LEU A 32 12.44 -20.31 -6.82
N ILE A 33 11.34 -20.86 -7.33
CA ILE A 33 10.16 -20.07 -7.70
C ILE A 33 9.61 -19.33 -6.45
N LEU A 34 9.52 -20.03 -5.32
CA LEU A 34 9.07 -19.42 -4.06
C LEU A 34 9.98 -18.28 -3.62
N MET A 35 11.31 -18.44 -3.71
CA MET A 35 12.27 -17.37 -3.38
C MET A 35 12.10 -16.14 -4.26
N VAL A 36 11.87 -16.32 -5.57
CA VAL A 36 11.63 -15.19 -6.49
C VAL A 36 10.34 -14.47 -6.13
N ILE A 37 9.27 -15.21 -5.83
CA ILE A 37 7.98 -14.64 -5.44
C ILE A 37 8.12 -13.85 -4.13
N VAL A 38 8.69 -14.45 -3.08
CA VAL A 38 8.89 -13.80 -1.77
C VAL A 38 9.81 -12.58 -1.91
N GLY A 39 10.91 -12.70 -2.66
CA GLY A 39 11.82 -11.59 -2.94
C GLY A 39 11.15 -10.46 -3.71
N GLY A 40 10.20 -10.77 -4.60
CA GLY A 40 9.34 -9.79 -5.26
C GLY A 40 8.44 -9.06 -4.27
N PHE A 41 7.75 -9.79 -3.39
CA PHE A 41 6.88 -9.19 -2.36
C PHE A 41 7.63 -8.30 -1.38
N LEU A 42 8.86 -8.67 -0.98
CA LEU A 42 9.68 -7.84 -0.10
C LEU A 42 10.12 -6.50 -0.74
N LYS A 43 10.16 -6.43 -2.07
CA LYS A 43 10.50 -5.19 -2.81
C LYS A 43 9.29 -4.31 -3.10
N ILE A 44 8.08 -4.86 -3.00
CA ILE A 44 6.86 -4.07 -3.12
C ILE A 44 6.71 -3.33 -1.79
N PRO A 45 6.71 -1.98 -1.76
CA PRO A 45 6.47 -1.23 -0.54
C PRO A 45 5.02 -1.45 -0.11
N TYR A 46 4.77 -2.53 0.62
CA TYR A 46 3.53 -2.74 1.34
C TYR A 46 3.69 -2.00 2.67
N ASN A 47 2.97 -0.90 2.84
CA ASN A 47 3.08 0.02 3.96
C ASN A 47 4.35 0.89 3.97
N ASN A 48 4.40 1.89 3.10
CA ASN A 48 5.21 3.07 3.40
C ASN A 48 4.58 3.76 4.61
N TYR A 49 5.25 3.71 5.76
CA TYR A 49 4.86 4.43 6.98
C TYR A 49 4.51 5.91 6.70
N GLU A 50 5.18 6.53 5.73
CA GLU A 50 4.90 7.91 5.34
C GLU A 50 3.53 8.11 4.68
N ASP A 51 3.06 7.13 3.91
CA ASP A 51 1.76 7.20 3.23
C ASP A 51 0.62 6.99 4.24
N GLU A 52 0.83 6.11 5.21
CA GLU A 52 -0.10 5.89 6.33
C GLU A 52 -0.17 7.13 7.25
N GLU A 53 0.98 7.74 7.58
CA GLU A 53 1.02 8.96 8.37
C GLU A 53 0.32 10.13 7.65
N LEU A 54 0.57 10.29 6.34
CA LEU A 54 -0.07 11.33 5.54
C LEU A 54 -1.59 11.13 5.50
N PHE A 55 -2.06 9.90 5.25
CA PHE A 55 -3.48 9.58 5.24
C PHE A 55 -4.14 9.88 6.59
N ASN A 56 -3.53 9.45 7.70
CA ASN A 56 -4.04 9.69 9.04
C ASN A 56 -4.13 11.20 9.33
N ARG A 57 -3.10 11.98 8.97
CA ARG A 57 -3.11 13.45 9.12
C ARG A 57 -4.20 14.11 8.27
N LEU A 58 -4.42 13.65 7.04
CA LEU A 58 -5.50 14.16 6.19
C LEU A 58 -6.88 13.87 6.79
N ASN A 59 -7.06 12.67 7.36
CA ASN A 59 -8.29 12.29 8.03
C ASN A 59 -8.54 13.13 9.29
N GLU A 60 -7.52 13.44 10.08
CA GLU A 60 -7.64 14.35 11.23
C GLU A 60 -8.03 15.77 10.81
N LEU A 61 -7.45 16.29 9.72
CA LEU A 61 -7.80 17.61 9.18
C LEU A 61 -9.24 17.65 8.65
N GLU A 62 -9.68 16.60 7.97
CA GLU A 62 -11.06 16.46 7.49
C GLU A 62 -12.06 16.45 8.67
N ASN A 63 -11.78 15.67 9.70
CA ASN A 63 -12.57 15.66 10.94
C ASN A 63 -12.59 17.02 11.62
N SER A 64 -11.47 17.75 11.62
CA SER A 64 -11.40 19.12 12.17
C SER A 64 -12.33 20.08 11.43
N PHE A 65 -12.42 19.98 10.10
CA PHE A 65 -13.37 20.76 9.30
C PHE A 65 -14.84 20.38 9.52
N ALA A 66 -15.12 19.10 9.77
CA ALA A 66 -16.48 18.61 10.03
C ALA A 66 -16.98 19.01 11.42
N THR A 67 -16.11 18.90 12.43
CA THR A 67 -16.41 19.23 13.83
C THR A 67 -16.26 20.72 14.15
N LYS A 68 -15.72 21.51 13.21
CA LYS A 68 -15.39 22.93 13.37
C LYS A 68 -14.35 23.19 14.48
N ASP A 69 -13.45 22.25 14.71
CA ASP A 69 -12.34 22.40 15.64
C ASP A 69 -11.11 22.99 14.91
N TYR A 70 -10.96 24.32 15.01
CA TYR A 70 -9.95 25.07 14.26
C TYR A 70 -8.70 25.45 15.07
N ARG A 71 -8.43 24.76 16.19
CA ARG A 71 -7.31 25.10 17.09
C ARG A 71 -5.94 25.12 16.41
N TYR A 72 -5.75 24.30 15.38
CA TYR A 72 -4.49 24.21 14.63
C TYR A 72 -4.50 25.01 13.32
N PHE A 73 -5.56 25.77 13.04
CA PHE A 73 -5.72 26.53 11.80
C PHE A 73 -5.44 28.01 12.04
N LEU A 74 -4.79 28.64 11.07
CA LEU A 74 -4.67 30.09 11.03
C LEU A 74 -5.98 30.67 10.50
N LYS A 75 -6.69 31.40 11.36
CA LYS A 75 -7.90 32.16 11.03
C LYS A 75 -7.53 33.54 10.48
N GLN A 76 -8.08 33.88 9.31
CA GLN A 76 -7.91 35.18 8.68
C GLN A 76 -9.27 35.67 8.16
N GLU A 77 -9.53 36.96 8.25
CA GLU A 77 -10.70 37.55 7.61
C GLU A 77 -10.38 37.88 6.15
N GLU A 78 -11.23 37.48 5.22
CA GLU A 78 -11.03 37.72 3.78
C GLU A 78 -12.33 38.20 3.13
N PHE A 79 -12.21 39.08 2.15
CA PHE A 79 -13.33 39.57 1.35
C PHE A 79 -13.30 38.88 -0.01
N LEU A 80 -14.21 37.93 -0.22
CA LEU A 80 -14.31 37.20 -1.46
C LEU A 80 -15.27 37.90 -2.41
N LYS A 81 -14.82 38.09 -3.66
CA LYS A 81 -15.68 38.51 -4.76
C LYS A 81 -16.33 37.26 -5.36
N ILE A 82 -17.64 37.12 -5.21
CA ILE A 82 -18.42 36.00 -5.76
C ILE A 82 -19.37 36.50 -6.83
N ILE A 83 -19.77 35.61 -7.74
CA ILE A 83 -20.85 35.87 -8.69
C ILE A 83 -22.08 35.12 -8.18
N LYS A 84 -23.14 35.85 -7.88
CA LYS A 84 -24.42 35.31 -7.44
C LYS A 84 -25.52 35.87 -8.34
N ASP A 85 -26.28 34.98 -8.98
CA ASP A 85 -27.38 35.33 -9.89
C ASP A 85 -26.96 36.33 -10.99
N GLY A 86 -25.74 36.17 -11.51
CA GLY A 86 -25.18 37.04 -12.56
C GLY A 86 -24.70 38.42 -12.09
N LYS A 87 -24.73 38.69 -10.78
CA LYS A 87 -24.20 39.93 -10.18
C LYS A 87 -22.96 39.64 -9.34
N GLU A 88 -22.01 40.57 -9.35
CA GLU A 88 -20.85 40.52 -8.47
C GLU A 88 -21.22 40.99 -7.06
N GLU A 89 -20.89 40.18 -6.06
CA GLU A 89 -21.10 40.47 -4.64
C GLU A 89 -19.77 40.31 -3.88
N ILE A 90 -19.50 41.21 -2.93
CA ILE A 90 -18.37 41.06 -2.01
C ILE A 90 -18.90 40.48 -0.70
N VAL A 91 -18.37 39.32 -0.31
CA VAL A 91 -18.76 38.62 0.90
C VAL A 91 -17.56 38.55 1.83
N LYS A 92 -17.74 39.07 3.05
CA LYS A 92 -16.81 38.89 4.16
C LYS A 92 -16.94 37.45 4.68
N VAL A 93 -15.82 36.74 4.77
CA VAL A 93 -15.73 35.37 5.26
C VAL A 93 -14.52 35.22 6.18
N ASP A 94 -14.59 34.22 7.05
CA ASP A 94 -13.44 33.71 7.78
C ASP A 94 -12.77 32.61 6.96
N LYS A 95 -11.46 32.71 6.77
CA LYS A 95 -10.61 31.69 6.17
C LYS A 95 -9.83 30.97 7.25
N TYR A 96 -9.99 29.66 7.33
CA TYR A 96 -9.19 28.77 8.16
C TYR A 96 -8.18 28.05 7.27
N SER A 97 -6.89 28.21 7.54
CA SER A 97 -5.82 27.63 6.72
C SER A 97 -4.84 26.81 7.56
N PHE A 98 -4.42 25.67 7.01
CA PHE A 98 -3.40 24.80 7.58
C PHE A 98 -2.35 24.50 6.51
N LYS A 99 -1.07 24.70 6.85
CA LYS A 99 0.04 24.49 5.94
C LYS A 99 1.25 23.91 6.67
N ASN A 100 1.80 22.83 6.12
CA ASN A 100 3.09 22.27 6.47
C ASN A 100 3.87 21.88 5.19
N GLU A 101 4.95 21.12 5.31
CA GLU A 101 5.79 20.72 4.17
C GLU A 101 5.08 19.84 3.14
N LYS A 102 4.10 19.02 3.57
CA LYS A 102 3.42 18.01 2.72
C LYS A 102 1.96 18.37 2.39
N ILE A 103 1.30 19.19 3.22
CA ILE A 103 -0.15 19.47 3.17
C ILE A 103 -0.37 20.99 3.18
N ASN A 104 -1.24 21.47 2.29
CA ASN A 104 -1.74 22.83 2.26
C ASN A 104 -3.25 22.82 1.99
N VAL A 105 -4.06 23.15 3.00
CA VAL A 105 -5.52 23.12 2.91
C VAL A 105 -6.13 24.37 3.54
N PHE A 106 -7.28 24.80 3.03
CA PHE A 106 -8.03 25.92 3.59
C PHE A 106 -9.53 25.74 3.39
N LYS A 107 -10.32 26.40 4.24
CA LYS A 107 -11.79 26.45 4.17
C LYS A 107 -12.26 27.87 4.46
N TYR A 108 -13.25 28.33 3.71
CA TYR A 108 -13.97 29.56 4.00
C TYR A 108 -15.27 29.23 4.76
N GLU A 109 -15.56 29.99 5.81
CA GLU A 109 -16.84 29.98 6.51
C GLU A 109 -17.39 31.40 6.61
N LYS A 110 -18.72 31.53 6.48
CA LYS A 110 -19.46 32.80 6.59
C LYS A 110 -20.27 32.81 7.88
#